data_AF-A0A2N8UC86-F1
#
_entry.id   AF-A0A2N8UC86-F1
#
_cell.length_a   1.000
_cell.length_b   1.000
_cell.length_c   1.000
_cell.angle_alpha   90.00
_cell.angle_beta   90.00
_cell.angle_gamma   90.00
#
_symmetry.space_group_name_H-M   'P 1'
#
loop_
_entity.id
_entity.type
_entity.pdbx_description
1 polymer ?
#
loop_
_entity_poly.entity_id
_entity_poly.type
_entity_poly.pdbx_seq_one_letter_code
_entity_poly.pdbx_strand_id
1 'polypeptide(L)'
;MSGFPPLAWLSFCLLGMLYARIVLHRRWTPRAAVALNASVAVVLAALFVATRLLHFGNLSEGCLQMDEQQRRPRANQYLVSVKSFFYVTKYPPSPSFLFLTMAVNFGLLAVFSAIPPAVAVRIPGLMEFGGSALFFYVQVCGGVRLAHMYLYSVLSIPARYWFEHELPDQPPNEWERTTGPGSTPAFWITWVLGLLLLRPLCRAYGRFKGAQPPDSLWRFF
;
A
#
# COMPACT_ATOMS: atom_id res chain seq x y z
N MET A 1 19.91 4.19 0.68
CA MET A 1 19.05 5.26 1.26
C MET A 1 18.27 5.90 0.12
N SER A 2 16.98 6.21 0.31
CA SER A 2 16.16 6.87 -0.72
C SER A 2 16.67 8.28 -1.00
N GLY A 3 16.98 8.61 -2.25
CA GLY A 3 17.46 9.94 -2.67
C GLY A 3 16.38 11.04 -2.68
N PHE A 4 15.16 10.74 -2.23
CA PHE A 4 14.04 11.67 -2.21
C PHE A 4 13.92 12.39 -0.86
N PRO A 5 13.74 13.72 -0.84
CA PRO A 5 13.64 14.48 0.39
C PRO A 5 12.40 14.06 1.21
N PRO A 6 12.53 13.88 2.53
CA PRO A 6 11.41 13.51 3.40
C PRO A 6 10.30 14.57 3.43
N LEU A 7 10.61 15.81 3.06
CA LEU A 7 9.69 16.94 3.04
C LEU A 7 8.44 16.68 2.19
N ALA A 8 8.59 15.97 1.05
CA ALA A 8 7.46 15.67 0.18
C ALA A 8 6.44 14.69 0.82
N TRP A 9 6.86 13.93 1.84
CA TRP A 9 6.03 12.99 2.57
C TRP A 9 5.35 13.60 3.79
N LEU A 10 5.77 14.81 4.20
CA LEU A 10 5.23 15.49 5.38
C LEU A 10 3.72 15.73 5.27
N SER A 11 3.22 16.00 4.07
CA SER A 11 1.78 16.16 3.80
C SER A 11 0.95 14.93 4.19
N PHE A 12 1.44 13.73 3.90
CA PHE A 12 0.79 12.47 4.29
C PHE A 12 0.82 12.27 5.80
N CYS A 13 1.95 12.57 6.45
CA CYS A 13 2.07 12.51 7.90
C CYS A 13 1.11 13.49 8.60
N LEU A 14 1.04 14.73 8.12
CA LEU A 14 0.12 15.76 8.62
C LEU A 14 -1.34 15.33 8.45
N LEU A 15 -1.70 14.78 7.29
CA LEU A 15 -3.06 14.26 7.04
C LEU A 15 -3.41 13.13 8.02
N GLY A 16 -2.50 12.18 8.24
CA GLY A 16 -2.70 11.09 9.20
C GLY A 16 -2.84 11.59 10.64
N MET A 17 -2.01 12.53 11.07
CA MET A 17 -2.09 13.15 12.40
C MET A 17 -3.39 13.94 12.58
N LEU A 18 -3.82 14.69 11.56
CA LEU A 18 -5.09 15.41 11.58
C LEU A 18 -6.27 14.45 11.69
N TYR A 19 -6.28 13.37 10.90
CA TYR A 19 -7.31 12.34 10.99
C TYR A 19 -7.38 11.73 12.39
N ALA A 20 -6.24 11.34 12.97
CA ALA A 20 -6.19 10.82 14.33
C ALA A 20 -6.75 11.81 15.36
N ARG A 21 -6.40 13.11 15.25
CA ARG A 21 -6.94 14.16 16.12
C ARG A 21 -8.46 14.28 15.99
N ILE A 22 -9.01 14.27 14.78
CA ILE A 22 -10.46 14.36 14.53
C ILE A 22 -11.20 13.17 15.14
N VAL A 23 -10.67 11.96 14.96
CA VAL A 23 -11.28 10.73 15.48
C VAL A 23 -11.21 10.67 17.02
N LEU A 24 -10.11 11.13 17.63
CA LEU A 24 -9.93 11.11 19.08
C LEU A 24 -10.63 12.25 19.81
N HIS A 25 -10.86 13.39 19.15
CA HIS A 25 -11.44 14.57 19.79
C HIS A 25 -12.91 14.40 20.20
N ARG A 26 -13.67 13.56 19.49
CA ARG A 26 -15.09 13.33 19.78
C ARG A 26 -15.44 11.85 19.60
N ARG A 27 -16.42 11.36 20.37
CA ARG A 27 -17.01 10.04 20.15
C ARG A 27 -17.91 10.07 18.90
N TRP A 28 -17.45 9.44 17.83
CA TRP A 28 -18.21 9.27 16.60
C TRP A 28 -19.13 8.05 16.71
N THR A 29 -20.35 8.14 16.17
CA THR A 29 -21.16 6.94 15.95
C THR A 29 -20.57 6.15 14.78
N PRO A 30 -20.72 4.81 14.74
CA PRO A 30 -20.19 4.01 13.64
C PRO A 30 -20.68 4.49 12.27
N ARG A 31 -21.97 4.85 12.16
CA ARG A 31 -22.56 5.39 10.93
C ARG A 31 -21.91 6.72 10.51
N ALA A 32 -21.66 7.61 11.47
CA ALA A 32 -21.01 8.90 11.16
C ALA A 32 -19.55 8.70 10.72
N ALA A 33 -18.82 7.78 11.35
CA ALA A 33 -17.44 7.45 10.94
C ALA A 33 -17.40 6.82 9.54
N VAL A 34 -18.31 5.89 9.24
CA VAL A 34 -18.45 5.31 7.89
C VAL A 34 -18.79 6.38 6.86
N ALA A 35 -19.78 7.23 7.14
CA ALA A 35 -20.20 8.29 6.22
C ALA A 35 -19.08 9.30 5.96
N LEU A 36 -18.35 9.71 7.00
CA LEU A 36 -17.20 10.62 6.86
C LEU A 36 -16.11 10.00 5.99
N ASN A 37 -15.67 8.79 6.31
CA ASN A 37 -14.61 8.11 5.58
C ASN A 37 -15.02 7.83 4.12
N ALA A 38 -16.26 7.39 3.89
CA ALA A 38 -16.79 7.18 2.54
C ALA A 38 -16.86 8.49 1.75
N SER A 39 -17.30 9.59 2.37
CA SER A 39 -17.39 10.89 1.71
C SER A 39 -16.01 11.39 1.29
N VAL A 40 -15.02 11.29 2.19
CA VAL A 40 -13.63 11.64 1.88
C VAL A 40 -13.08 10.75 0.75
N ALA A 41 -13.35 9.46 0.78
CA ALA A 41 -12.94 8.53 -0.28
C ALA A 41 -13.54 8.91 -1.64
N VAL A 42 -14.83 9.26 -1.70
CA VAL A 42 -15.51 9.68 -2.93
C VAL A 42 -14.94 10.98 -3.46
N VAL A 43 -14.72 11.98 -2.61
CA VAL A 43 -14.11 13.26 -3.02
C VAL A 43 -12.70 13.03 -3.58
N LEU A 44 -11.88 12.23 -2.92
CA LEU A 44 -10.54 11.90 -3.39
C LEU A 44 -10.57 11.09 -4.70
N ALA A 45 -11.50 10.15 -4.85
CA ALA A 45 -11.69 9.42 -6.09
C ALA A 45 -12.11 10.36 -7.24
N ALA A 46 -13.00 11.31 -6.98
CA ALA A 46 -13.39 12.33 -7.95
C ALA A 46 -12.21 13.23 -8.33
N LEU A 47 -11.39 13.65 -7.36
CA LEU A 47 -10.16 14.40 -7.62
C LEU A 47 -9.16 13.59 -8.44
N PHE A 48 -9.03 12.28 -8.18
CA PHE A 48 -8.22 11.39 -9.01
C PHE A 48 -8.73 11.34 -10.46
N VAL A 49 -10.03 11.13 -10.67
CA VAL A 49 -10.64 11.18 -12.01
C VAL A 49 -10.37 12.53 -12.67
N ALA A 50 -10.52 13.63 -11.92
CA ALA A 50 -10.25 14.97 -12.43
C ALA A 50 -8.79 15.13 -12.91
N THR A 51 -7.80 14.55 -12.21
CA THR A 51 -6.40 14.58 -12.70
C THR A 51 -6.25 13.89 -14.05
N ARG A 52 -7.08 12.88 -14.36
CA ARG A 52 -7.04 12.15 -15.63
C ARG A 52 -7.76 12.88 -16.76
N LEU A 53 -8.81 13.63 -16.45
CA LEU A 53 -9.61 14.38 -17.43
C LEU A 53 -9.04 15.77 -17.73
N LEU A 54 -8.53 16.46 -16.72
CA LEU A 54 -8.08 17.85 -16.80
C LEU A 54 -6.57 18.00 -16.92
N HIS A 55 -5.82 16.90 -16.92
CA HIS A 55 -4.37 16.88 -17.12
C HIS A 55 -3.60 17.81 -16.15
N PHE A 56 -3.90 17.74 -14.84
CA PHE A 56 -3.20 18.54 -13.82
C PHE A 56 -2.38 17.70 -12.84
N GLY A 57 -1.26 18.27 -12.38
CA GLY A 57 -0.32 17.66 -11.44
C GLY A 57 0.94 17.11 -12.13
N ASN A 58 1.78 16.39 -11.37
CA ASN A 58 2.95 15.70 -11.92
C ASN A 58 2.51 14.41 -12.63
N LEU A 59 1.96 14.60 -13.82
CA LEU A 59 1.50 13.57 -14.73
C LEU A 59 2.68 13.22 -15.64
N SER A 60 3.17 11.98 -15.59
CA SER A 60 4.29 11.51 -16.42
C SER A 60 3.85 11.32 -17.88
N GLU A 61 3.30 12.38 -18.46
CA GLU A 61 2.80 12.43 -19.83
C GLU A 61 3.95 12.18 -20.80
N GLY A 62 3.74 11.31 -21.78
CA GLY A 62 4.77 10.95 -22.76
C GLY A 62 5.89 10.04 -22.23
N CYS A 63 6.00 9.78 -20.93
CA CYS A 63 6.92 8.79 -20.38
C CYS A 63 6.41 7.35 -20.56
N LEU A 64 5.08 7.17 -20.57
CA LEU A 64 4.47 5.89 -20.90
C LEU A 64 4.14 5.88 -22.40
N GLN A 65 4.70 4.91 -23.12
CA GLN A 65 4.51 4.74 -24.56
C GLN A 65 3.93 3.36 -24.84
N MET A 66 2.76 3.05 -24.30
CA MET A 66 2.12 1.76 -24.57
C MET A 66 1.57 1.70 -25.99
N ASP A 67 1.52 0.51 -26.60
CA ASP A 67 0.97 0.31 -27.95
C ASP A 67 -0.42 0.95 -28.14
N GLU A 68 -1.25 0.89 -27.10
CA GLU A 68 -2.61 1.47 -27.09
C GLU A 68 -2.59 3.01 -27.20
N GLN A 69 -1.58 3.66 -26.61
CA GLN A 69 -1.37 5.11 -26.68
C GLN A 69 -0.82 5.50 -28.06
N GLN A 70 0.14 4.72 -28.58
CA GLN A 70 0.73 4.95 -29.90
C GLN A 70 -0.29 4.80 -31.03
N ARG A 71 -1.23 3.85 -30.91
CA ARG A 71 -2.34 3.69 -31.87
C ARG A 71 -3.33 4.86 -31.87
N ARG A 72 -3.37 5.67 -30.80
CA ARG A 72 -4.32 6.78 -30.63
C ARG A 72 -3.62 8.05 -30.11
N PRO A 73 -2.70 8.65 -30.88
CA PRO A 73 -1.82 9.71 -30.38
C PRO A 73 -2.56 11.03 -30.06
N ARG A 74 -3.77 11.22 -30.60
CA ARG A 74 -4.61 12.41 -30.35
C ARG A 74 -5.66 12.21 -29.26
N ALA A 75 -5.78 11.00 -28.71
CA ALA A 75 -6.71 10.71 -27.63
C ALA A 75 -6.09 11.05 -26.27
N ASN A 76 -6.92 11.26 -25.24
CA ASN A 76 -6.42 11.39 -23.88
C ASN A 76 -5.68 10.09 -23.48
N GLN A 77 -4.38 10.20 -23.25
CA GLN A 77 -3.47 9.08 -22.94
C GLN A 77 -3.89 8.24 -21.73
N TYR A 78 -4.71 8.76 -20.82
CA TYR A 78 -5.18 8.07 -19.63
C TYR A 78 -6.47 7.28 -19.85
N LEU A 79 -7.24 7.63 -20.89
CA LEU A 79 -8.54 7.00 -21.19
C LEU A 79 -8.44 5.92 -22.27
N VAL A 80 -7.26 5.73 -22.86
CA VAL A 80 -7.02 4.70 -23.88
C VAL A 80 -7.17 3.28 -23.34
N SER A 81 -6.86 3.05 -22.06
CA SER A 81 -7.07 1.75 -21.40
C SER A 81 -7.15 1.86 -19.88
N VAL A 82 -7.68 0.81 -19.24
CA VAL A 82 -7.77 0.70 -17.78
C VAL A 82 -6.38 0.77 -17.12
N LYS A 83 -5.38 0.14 -17.74
CA LYS A 83 -3.98 0.20 -17.28
C LYS A 83 -3.45 1.63 -17.33
N SER A 84 -3.74 2.36 -18.39
CA SER A 84 -3.36 3.77 -18.52
C SER A 84 -4.06 4.64 -17.48
N PHE A 85 -5.33 4.38 -17.20
CA PHE A 85 -6.12 5.15 -16.25
C PHE A 85 -5.55 5.08 -14.83
N PHE A 86 -5.17 3.87 -14.40
CA PHE A 86 -4.57 3.61 -13.08
C PHE A 86 -3.05 3.77 -13.04
N TYR A 87 -2.42 4.22 -14.13
CA TYR A 87 -1.02 4.56 -14.09
C TYR A 87 -0.78 5.79 -13.20
N VAL A 88 -0.01 5.61 -12.13
CA VAL A 88 0.31 6.64 -11.14
C VAL A 88 1.79 6.64 -10.83
N THR A 89 2.37 7.85 -10.75
CA THR A 89 3.78 8.02 -10.38
C THR A 89 3.90 8.39 -8.91
N LYS A 90 4.68 7.59 -8.16
CA LYS A 90 4.88 7.75 -6.72
C LYS A 90 5.83 8.91 -6.35
N TYR A 91 6.77 9.31 -7.23
CA TYR A 91 7.86 10.23 -6.90
C TYR A 91 8.06 11.36 -7.94
N PRO A 92 8.31 12.62 -7.51
CA PRO A 92 7.81 13.20 -6.26
C PRO A 92 6.29 13.00 -6.17
N PRO A 93 5.71 12.89 -4.95
CA PRO A 93 4.34 12.43 -4.77
C PRO A 93 3.38 13.23 -5.65
N SER A 94 2.88 12.57 -6.70
CA SER A 94 1.95 13.20 -7.62
C SER A 94 0.60 13.34 -6.93
N PRO A 95 -0.16 14.42 -7.20
CA PRO A 95 -1.53 14.55 -6.72
C PRO A 95 -2.38 13.34 -7.07
N SER A 96 -2.19 12.76 -8.26
CA SER A 96 -2.92 11.57 -8.68
C SER A 96 -2.61 10.33 -7.84
N PHE A 97 -1.34 10.11 -7.47
CA PHE A 97 -0.97 9.04 -6.55
C PHE A 97 -1.57 9.26 -5.16
N LEU A 98 -1.52 10.49 -4.65
CA LEU A 98 -2.10 10.85 -3.36
C LEU A 98 -3.61 10.60 -3.35
N PHE A 99 -4.35 11.13 -4.33
CA PHE A 99 -5.79 11.02 -4.40
C PHE A 99 -6.24 9.57 -4.53
N LEU A 100 -5.62 8.78 -5.41
CA LEU A 100 -5.96 7.37 -5.58
C LEU A 100 -5.69 6.56 -4.30
N THR A 101 -4.46 6.66 -3.76
CA THR A 101 -4.07 5.85 -2.58
C THR A 101 -4.84 6.25 -1.33
N MET A 102 -5.09 7.54 -1.13
CA MET A 102 -5.90 8.00 -0.01
C MET A 102 -7.38 7.66 -0.19
N ALA A 103 -7.93 7.72 -1.42
CA ALA A 103 -9.30 7.26 -1.67
C ALA A 103 -9.48 5.78 -1.28
N VAL A 104 -8.52 4.93 -1.67
CA VAL A 104 -8.52 3.51 -1.27
C VAL A 104 -8.41 3.37 0.25
N ASN A 105 -7.50 4.09 0.89
CA ASN A 105 -7.34 4.02 2.36
C ASN A 105 -8.60 4.45 3.10
N PHE A 106 -9.21 5.58 2.74
CA PHE A 106 -10.46 6.04 3.35
C PHE A 106 -11.63 5.10 3.02
N GLY A 107 -11.67 4.50 1.83
CA GLY A 107 -12.63 3.46 1.48
C GLY A 107 -12.49 2.23 2.38
N LEU A 108 -11.26 1.75 2.60
CA LEU A 108 -10.98 0.66 3.54
C LEU A 108 -11.36 1.03 4.97
N LEU A 109 -11.06 2.26 5.42
CA LEU A 109 -11.48 2.75 6.73
C LEU A 109 -13.01 2.77 6.87
N ALA A 110 -13.74 3.15 5.83
CA ALA A 110 -15.21 3.09 5.82
C ALA A 110 -15.70 1.65 5.94
N VAL A 111 -15.12 0.72 5.18
CA VAL A 111 -15.46 -0.72 5.25
C VAL A 111 -15.18 -1.27 6.65
N PHE A 112 -13.99 -1.04 7.20
CA PHE A 112 -13.63 -1.55 8.53
C PHE A 112 -14.44 -0.89 9.66
N SER A 113 -14.82 0.38 9.51
CA SER A 113 -15.70 1.07 10.47
C SER A 113 -17.14 0.53 10.44
N ALA A 114 -17.56 -0.09 9.34
CA ALA A 114 -18.87 -0.72 9.21
C ALA A 114 -18.91 -2.13 9.84
N ILE A 115 -17.77 -2.79 10.02
CA ILE A 115 -17.69 -4.14 10.58
C ILE A 115 -17.86 -4.07 12.10
N PRO A 116 -18.86 -4.76 12.70
CA PRO A 116 -19.02 -4.81 14.15
C PRO A 116 -17.79 -5.47 14.81
N PRO A 117 -17.35 -5.01 15.99
CA PRO A 117 -16.20 -5.60 16.69
C PRO A 117 -16.33 -7.11 16.92
N ALA A 118 -17.54 -7.59 17.20
CA ALA A 118 -17.84 -9.01 17.39
C ALA A 118 -17.55 -9.87 16.15
N VAL A 119 -17.67 -9.29 14.96
CA VAL A 119 -17.36 -9.94 13.68
C VAL A 119 -15.87 -9.80 13.37
N ALA A 120 -15.29 -8.62 13.59
CA ALA A 120 -13.87 -8.35 13.30
C ALA A 120 -12.92 -9.33 14.01
N VAL A 121 -13.21 -9.70 15.25
CA VAL A 121 -12.40 -10.66 16.03
C VAL A 121 -12.47 -12.09 15.45
N ARG A 122 -13.52 -12.42 14.71
CA ARG A 122 -13.69 -13.75 14.10
C ARG A 122 -12.97 -13.90 12.76
N ILE A 123 -12.58 -12.79 12.13
CA ILE A 123 -11.87 -12.81 10.85
C ILE A 123 -10.41 -13.19 11.11
N PRO A 124 -9.92 -14.35 10.61
CA PRO A 124 -8.55 -14.79 10.85
C PRO A 124 -7.55 -13.77 10.30
N GLY A 125 -6.53 -13.41 11.08
CA GLY A 125 -5.46 -12.52 10.65
C GLY A 125 -5.79 -11.02 10.67
N LEU A 126 -7.06 -10.60 10.62
CA LEU A 126 -7.42 -9.18 10.52
C LEU A 126 -6.86 -8.35 11.69
N MET A 127 -7.11 -8.79 12.93
CA MET A 127 -6.58 -8.12 14.12
C MET A 127 -5.09 -8.35 14.32
N GLU A 128 -4.56 -9.51 13.88
CA GLU A 128 -3.16 -9.91 14.06
C GLU A 128 -2.24 -9.05 13.17
N PHE A 129 -2.59 -8.88 11.89
CA PHE A 129 -1.84 -8.05 10.95
C PHE A 129 -2.16 -6.56 11.12
N GLY A 130 -3.42 -6.19 11.35
CA GLY A 130 -3.85 -4.79 11.47
C GLY A 130 -3.25 -4.07 12.68
N GLY A 131 -3.06 -4.76 13.81
CA GLY A 131 -2.45 -4.20 15.02
C GLY A 131 -0.92 -4.05 14.96
N SER A 132 -0.29 -4.60 13.91
CA SER A 132 1.17 -4.75 13.78
C SER A 132 1.72 -3.98 12.56
N ALA A 133 1.06 -2.91 12.12
CA ALA A 133 1.43 -2.19 10.89
C ALA A 133 2.92 -1.78 10.84
N LEU A 134 3.52 -1.45 11.98
CA LEU A 134 4.93 -1.09 12.09
C LEU A 134 5.88 -2.28 12.15
N PHE A 135 5.42 -3.50 12.42
CA PHE A 135 6.22 -4.72 12.29
C PHE A 135 6.73 -4.93 10.85
N PHE A 136 6.04 -4.34 9.87
CA PHE A 136 6.43 -4.33 8.46
C PHE A 136 7.48 -3.27 8.10
N TYR A 137 7.69 -2.25 8.95
CA TYR A 137 8.52 -1.07 8.66
C TYR A 137 9.68 -0.83 9.65
N VAL A 138 9.56 -1.27 10.90
CA VAL A 138 10.52 -0.96 11.96
C VAL A 138 11.76 -1.86 11.87
N GLN A 139 12.88 -1.22 11.53
CA GLN A 139 14.22 -1.68 11.84
C GLN A 139 14.73 -0.86 13.01
N VAL A 140 14.76 -1.44 14.21
CA VAL A 140 15.43 -0.82 15.37
C VAL A 140 16.54 -1.74 15.84
N CYS A 141 17.74 -1.16 15.95
CA CYS A 141 18.93 -1.76 16.54
C CYS A 141 18.57 -2.38 17.89
N GLY A 142 18.67 -3.72 17.99
CA GLY A 142 18.61 -4.41 19.28
C GLY A 142 17.74 -5.66 19.38
N GLY A 143 16.91 -6.02 18.38
CA GLY A 143 16.26 -7.34 18.45
C GLY A 143 15.04 -7.62 17.57
N VAL A 144 14.36 -6.63 17.01
CA VAL A 144 13.24 -6.86 16.08
C VAL A 144 13.68 -6.46 14.69
N ARG A 145 14.13 -7.46 13.93
CA ARG A 145 14.70 -7.34 12.59
C ARG A 145 13.57 -7.49 11.58
N LEU A 146 13.32 -6.48 10.73
CA LEU A 146 12.66 -6.50 9.40
C LEU A 146 12.06 -7.86 8.98
N ALA A 147 11.03 -8.34 9.68
CA ALA A 147 10.62 -9.73 9.54
C ALA A 147 10.01 -9.98 8.16
N HIS A 148 9.20 -9.04 7.65
CA HIS A 148 8.59 -9.14 6.33
C HIS A 148 9.64 -9.15 5.21
N MET A 149 10.51 -8.13 5.15
CA MET A 149 11.47 -7.99 4.05
C MET A 149 12.46 -9.15 4.02
N TYR A 150 13.08 -9.51 5.15
CA TYR A 150 14.04 -10.62 5.17
C TYR A 150 13.38 -11.98 4.99
N LEU A 151 12.19 -12.22 5.56
CA LEU A 151 11.48 -13.46 5.33
C LEU A 151 11.22 -13.65 3.84
N TYR A 152 10.70 -12.63 3.16
CA TYR A 152 10.48 -12.72 1.72
C TYR A 152 11.79 -12.82 0.94
N SER A 153 12.87 -12.16 1.36
CA SER A 153 14.19 -12.36 0.75
C SER A 153 14.66 -13.80 0.88
N VAL A 154 14.53 -14.42 2.06
CA VAL A 154 14.94 -15.81 2.29
C VAL A 154 14.04 -16.78 1.54
N LEU A 155 12.72 -16.59 1.58
CA LEU A 155 11.76 -17.40 0.83
C LEU A 155 11.93 -17.23 -0.69
N SER A 156 12.46 -16.10 -1.15
CA SER A 156 12.73 -15.87 -2.57
C SER A 156 13.88 -16.73 -3.09
N ILE A 157 14.85 -17.13 -2.26
CA ILE A 157 16.01 -17.95 -2.68
C ILE A 157 15.55 -19.29 -3.28
N PRO A 158 14.80 -20.16 -2.55
CA PRO A 158 14.31 -21.40 -3.13
C PRO A 158 13.30 -21.17 -4.25
N ALA A 159 12.44 -20.15 -4.13
CA ALA A 159 11.45 -19.85 -5.15
C ALA A 159 12.10 -19.49 -6.49
N ARG A 160 13.19 -18.72 -6.46
CA ARG A 160 13.99 -18.40 -7.63
C ARG A 160 14.76 -19.62 -8.12
N TYR A 161 15.45 -20.33 -7.23
CA TYR A 161 16.25 -21.48 -7.61
C TYR A 161 15.45 -22.55 -8.39
N TRP A 162 14.18 -22.78 -8.05
CA TRP A 162 13.35 -23.80 -8.69
C TRP A 162 12.37 -23.28 -9.75
N PHE A 163 11.95 -22.01 -9.69
CA PHE A 163 10.87 -21.49 -10.54
C PHE A 163 11.24 -20.21 -11.27
N GLU A 164 12.51 -19.80 -11.26
CA GLU A 164 12.98 -18.69 -12.07
C GLU A 164 12.96 -19.07 -13.56
N HIS A 165 12.34 -18.21 -14.34
CA HIS A 165 12.25 -18.31 -15.79
C HIS A 165 12.42 -16.91 -16.40
N GLU A 166 12.74 -16.86 -17.68
CA GLU A 166 12.78 -15.60 -18.42
C GLU A 166 11.35 -15.05 -18.54
N LEU A 167 11.17 -13.80 -18.12
CA LEU A 167 9.88 -13.14 -18.20
C LEU A 167 9.66 -12.64 -19.63
N PRO A 168 8.40 -12.57 -20.11
CA PRO A 168 8.09 -12.12 -21.47
C PRO A 168 8.14 -10.58 -21.60
N ASP A 169 8.84 -9.87 -20.70
CA ASP A 169 8.97 -8.43 -20.75
C ASP A 169 9.95 -8.00 -21.84
N GLN A 170 9.72 -6.80 -22.38
CA GLN A 170 10.62 -6.14 -23.32
C GLN A 170 11.48 -5.16 -22.51
N PRO A 171 12.64 -5.58 -22.00
CA PRO A 171 13.54 -4.71 -21.26
C PRO A 171 13.98 -3.55 -22.18
N PRO A 172 14.17 -2.34 -21.62
CA PRO A 172 14.63 -1.18 -22.41
C PRO A 172 16.01 -1.39 -23.04
N ASN A 173 16.77 -2.36 -22.53
CA ASN A 173 18.07 -2.78 -23.02
C ASN A 173 17.95 -4.22 -23.56
N GLU A 174 18.18 -4.44 -24.86
CA GLU A 174 18.10 -5.79 -25.48
C GLU A 174 19.05 -6.83 -24.85
N TRP A 175 20.08 -6.38 -24.13
CA TRP A 175 21.07 -7.23 -23.47
C TRP A 175 20.71 -7.59 -22.02
N GLU A 176 19.63 -7.04 -21.48
CA GLU A 176 19.25 -7.20 -20.08
C GLU A 176 18.07 -8.17 -19.96
N ARG A 177 18.34 -9.47 -19.82
CA ARG A 177 17.27 -10.46 -19.62
C ARG A 177 16.68 -10.33 -18.22
N THR A 178 15.37 -10.13 -18.12
CA THR A 178 14.69 -10.10 -16.83
C THR A 178 14.27 -11.51 -16.43
N THR A 179 14.85 -12.01 -15.35
CA THR A 179 14.52 -13.33 -14.80
C THR A 179 13.78 -13.19 -13.48
N GLY A 180 12.78 -14.06 -13.27
CA GLY A 180 12.07 -14.12 -12.01
C GLY A 180 10.94 -15.14 -12.05
N PRO A 181 10.23 -15.36 -10.92
CA PRO A 181 9.10 -16.28 -10.88
C PRO A 181 7.84 -15.73 -11.59
N GLY A 182 7.76 -14.43 -11.89
CA GLY A 182 6.58 -13.82 -12.55
C GLY A 182 5.28 -13.96 -11.76
N SER A 183 4.13 -13.79 -12.43
CA SER A 183 2.81 -14.03 -11.83
C SER A 183 2.42 -15.52 -11.90
N THR A 184 3.32 -16.40 -11.46
CA THR A 184 3.12 -17.85 -11.47
C THR A 184 2.54 -18.35 -10.14
N PRO A 185 2.01 -19.58 -10.09
CA PRO A 185 1.60 -20.19 -8.83
C PRO A 185 2.72 -20.22 -7.78
N ALA A 186 3.97 -20.39 -8.19
CA ALA A 186 5.13 -20.37 -7.28
C ALA A 186 5.22 -19.04 -6.53
N PHE A 187 5.10 -17.90 -7.23
CA PHE A 187 5.07 -16.58 -6.60
C PHE A 187 3.93 -16.46 -5.59
N TRP A 188 2.71 -16.84 -5.97
CA TRP A 188 1.54 -16.74 -5.10
C TRP A 188 1.61 -17.67 -3.88
N ILE A 189 2.13 -18.89 -4.05
CA ILE A 189 2.34 -19.84 -2.95
C ILE A 189 3.40 -19.31 -1.98
N THR A 190 4.54 -18.82 -2.47
CA THR A 190 5.57 -18.21 -1.64
C THR A 190 5.03 -16.99 -0.89
N TRP A 191 4.17 -16.20 -1.53
CA TRP A 191 3.47 -15.08 -0.90
C TRP A 191 2.55 -15.52 0.24
N VAL A 192 1.66 -16.49 0.01
CA VAL A 192 0.77 -17.02 1.06
C VAL A 192 1.58 -17.64 2.21
N LEU A 193 2.64 -18.40 1.89
CA LEU A 193 3.52 -18.99 2.90
C LEU A 193 4.18 -17.92 3.77
N GLY A 194 4.66 -16.84 3.18
CA GLY A 194 5.21 -15.69 3.91
C GLY A 194 4.20 -15.09 4.89
N LEU A 195 2.94 -14.91 4.46
CA LEU A 195 1.87 -14.45 5.36
C LEU A 195 1.61 -15.42 6.52
N LEU A 196 1.53 -16.72 6.25
CA LEU A 196 1.31 -17.73 7.28
C LEU A 196 2.44 -17.75 8.32
N LEU A 197 3.68 -17.56 7.90
CA LEU A 197 4.85 -17.49 8.78
C LEU A 197 4.93 -16.17 9.56
N LEU A 198 4.48 -15.05 8.97
CA LEU A 198 4.41 -13.76 9.67
C LEU A 198 3.31 -13.71 10.71
N ARG A 199 2.22 -14.47 10.52
CA ARG A 199 1.08 -14.51 11.42
C ARG A 199 1.45 -14.75 12.89
N PRO A 200 2.18 -15.82 13.28
CA PRO A 200 2.58 -16.02 14.67
C PRO A 200 3.48 -14.91 15.19
N LEU A 201 4.35 -14.33 14.35
CA LEU A 201 5.23 -13.22 14.74
C LEU A 201 4.43 -11.96 15.04
N CYS A 202 3.45 -11.62 14.20
CA CYS A 202 2.54 -10.50 14.43
C CYS A 202 1.72 -10.71 15.71
N ARG A 203 1.26 -11.94 15.96
CA ARG A 203 0.54 -12.28 17.19
C ARG A 203 1.42 -12.15 18.44
N ALA A 204 2.67 -12.61 18.38
CA ALA A 204 3.63 -12.47 19.48
C ALA A 204 3.96 -10.99 19.74
N TYR A 205 4.16 -10.21 18.68
CA TYR A 205 4.38 -8.77 18.77
C TYR A 205 3.18 -8.03 19.37
N GLY A 206 1.96 -8.36 18.93
CA GLY A 206 0.74 -7.79 19.52
C GLY A 206 0.59 -8.08 21.01
N ARG A 207 0.95 -9.29 21.46
CA ARG A 207 1.00 -9.64 22.90
C ARG A 207 2.06 -8.85 23.66
N PHE A 208 3.27 -8.73 23.09
CA PHE A 208 4.35 -7.94 23.67
C PHE A 208 3.93 -6.48 23.82
N LYS A 209 3.37 -5.87 22.77
CA LYS A 209 2.85 -4.50 22.77
C LYS A 209 1.78 -4.30 23.84
N GLY A 210 0.87 -5.26 24.01
CA GLY A 210 -0.16 -5.22 25.04
C GLY A 210 0.37 -5.28 26.48
N ALA A 211 1.55 -5.87 26.69
CA ALA A 211 2.19 -5.97 28.00
C ALA A 211 3.02 -4.73 28.40
N GLN A 212 3.23 -3.77 27.48
CA GLN A 212 4.02 -2.58 27.75
C GLN A 212 3.22 -1.51 28.51
N PRO A 213 3.87 -0.70 29.37
CA PRO A 213 3.20 0.38 30.09
C PRO A 213 2.64 1.44 29.12
N PRO A 214 1.58 2.18 29.52
CA PRO A 214 0.90 3.17 28.66
C PRO A 214 1.80 4.20 28.01
N ASP A 215 2.87 4.61 28.69
CA ASP A 215 3.80 5.64 28.24
C ASP A 215 4.95 5.08 27.39
N SER A 216 4.97 3.77 27.14
CA SER A 216 6.00 3.12 26.34
C SER A 216 5.88 3.52 24.87
N LEU A 217 7.02 3.91 24.28
CA LEU A 217 7.14 4.14 22.83
C LEU A 217 6.62 2.93 22.03
N TRP A 218 6.83 1.71 22.55
CA TRP A 218 6.38 0.47 21.93
C TRP A 218 4.86 0.28 21.90
N ARG A 219 4.06 1.08 22.64
CA ARG A 219 2.59 1.09 22.52
C ARG A 219 2.09 2.02 21.43
N PHE A 220 2.84 3.07 21.11
CA PHE A 220 2.50 3.98 20.01
C PHE A 220 2.76 3.35 18.64
N PHE A 221 3.59 2.29 18.60
CA PHE A 221 4.05 1.62 17.39
C PHE A 221 3.50 0.20 17.29
#